data_AF-A0A349KJY3-F1
#
_entry.id   AF-A0A349KJY3-F1
#
_cell.length_a   1.000
_cell.length_b   1.000
_cell.length_c   1.000
_cell.angle_alpha   90.00
_cell.angle_beta   90.00
_cell.angle_gamma   90.00
#
_symmetry.space_group_name_H-M   'P 1'
#
loop_
_entity.id
_entity.type
_entity.pdbx_description
1 polymer ?
#
loop_
_entity_poly.entity_id
_entity_poly.type
_entity_poly.pdbx_seq_one_letter_code
_entity_poly.pdbx_strand_id
1 'polypeptide(L)'
;MGFDAIVIGAGHNGLTAANYLAMGGLSVCVLEQRHIVGGAAISEEFHPGFRNSIASYMVSLLRNEVIEELRLEDYGYKVTVVESGFYPDSDGNYLLLDGDAAHNEAQISRFSDSDFASMEVFDEIVAKAGSILSTQWLREPPKLHGGGLHDLVNSIKLGLDIRKLDSDDRWRFLQLLLGPPNTLIERWFESDKIKALIAARTTPGNYASLHQPGASLAMLHHAVGEVAGGKGDWGLVHGGMGAITQAMAASAQDKGVVIKTNASVKSVIIDEGRATGVRLEDGVELHAPIIVANTDPNRTFLKLVGAEHLPESFARDIEVFRQESASLRINLALSGLPDFACLPGTEIAQHHRSSIMIVESKDHVENAYQSARRGIPAAPPIIDALIPSTIDDTLTDEPGTHVMSLLCKYMPYDLAD
;
A
#
# COMPACT_ATOMS: atom_id res chain seq x y z
N MET A 1 -28.42 22.40 11.41
CA MET A 1 -28.60 20.95 11.62
C MET A 1 -27.25 20.43 12.09
N GLY A 2 -27.21 19.74 13.23
CA GLY A 2 -25.97 19.11 13.71
C GLY A 2 -25.74 17.79 12.99
N PHE A 3 -24.48 17.38 12.86
CA PHE A 3 -24.10 16.03 12.43
C PHE A 3 -23.81 15.18 13.67
N ASP A 4 -24.02 13.87 13.58
CA ASP A 4 -23.60 12.93 14.63
C ASP A 4 -22.09 12.67 14.56
N ALA A 5 -21.52 12.67 13.35
CA ALA A 5 -20.10 12.50 13.13
C ALA A 5 -19.53 13.42 12.04
N ILE A 6 -18.30 13.90 12.25
CA ILE A 6 -17.50 14.61 11.26
C ILE A 6 -16.23 13.80 10.97
N VAL A 7 -15.97 13.54 9.70
CA VAL A 7 -14.75 12.89 9.22
C VAL A 7 -13.85 13.95 8.57
N ILE A 8 -12.61 14.08 9.03
CA ILE A 8 -11.62 15.01 8.50
C ILE A 8 -10.75 14.26 7.48
N GLY A 9 -10.87 14.61 6.20
CA GLY A 9 -10.14 14.04 5.07
C GLY A 9 -10.92 12.95 4.33
N ALA A 10 -11.15 13.16 3.02
CA ALA A 10 -11.88 12.23 2.15
C ALA A 10 -10.94 11.27 1.39
N GLY A 11 -9.89 10.77 2.06
CA GLY A 11 -9.13 9.61 1.58
C GLY A 11 -9.92 8.31 1.72
N HIS A 12 -9.42 7.22 1.12
CA HIS A 12 -10.07 5.90 1.15
C HIS A 12 -10.51 5.47 2.57
N ASN A 13 -9.63 5.58 3.58
CA ASN A 13 -9.97 5.22 4.97
C ASN A 13 -11.10 6.10 5.57
N GLY A 14 -11.09 7.40 5.30
CA GLY A 14 -12.12 8.33 5.76
C GLY A 14 -13.47 8.08 5.08
N LEU A 15 -13.46 7.77 3.79
CA LEU A 15 -14.66 7.40 3.03
C LEU A 15 -15.23 6.05 3.48
N THR A 16 -14.36 5.07 3.78
CA THR A 16 -14.77 3.80 4.40
C THR A 16 -15.42 4.04 5.76
N ALA A 17 -14.78 4.81 6.65
CA ALA A 17 -15.33 5.15 7.96
C ALA A 17 -16.69 5.88 7.84
N ALA A 18 -16.79 6.84 6.92
CA ALA A 18 -18.03 7.59 6.70
C ALA A 18 -19.18 6.69 6.24
N ASN A 19 -18.92 5.74 5.33
CA ASN A 19 -19.90 4.75 4.91
C ASN A 19 -20.40 3.91 6.09
N TYR A 20 -19.49 3.34 6.89
CA TYR A 20 -19.89 2.49 8.02
C TYR A 20 -20.62 3.25 9.11
N LEU A 21 -20.22 4.49 9.41
CA LEU A 21 -20.94 5.36 10.35
C LEU A 21 -22.37 5.63 9.86
N ALA A 22 -22.55 5.92 8.56
CA ALA A 22 -23.86 6.14 7.96
C ALA A 22 -24.72 4.86 7.94
N MET A 23 -24.12 3.71 7.64
CA MET A 23 -24.78 2.40 7.74
C MET A 23 -25.21 2.07 9.18
N GLY A 24 -24.48 2.60 10.16
CA GLY A 24 -24.85 2.59 11.58
C GLY A 24 -25.99 3.56 11.95
N GLY A 25 -26.54 4.30 10.99
CA GLY A 25 -27.65 5.24 11.18
C GLY A 25 -27.23 6.65 11.63
N LEU A 26 -25.94 6.97 11.61
CA LEU A 26 -25.44 8.29 11.99
C LEU A 26 -25.51 9.28 10.82
N SER A 27 -25.81 10.54 11.11
CA SER A 27 -25.64 11.63 10.15
C SER A 27 -24.16 12.06 10.08
N VAL A 28 -23.56 11.97 8.90
CA VAL A 28 -22.10 12.14 8.71
C VAL A 28 -21.77 13.27 7.76
N CYS A 29 -20.78 14.08 8.11
CA CYS A 29 -20.16 15.06 7.23
C CYS A 29 -18.67 14.74 7.03
N VAL A 30 -18.23 14.57 5.78
CA VAL A 30 -16.81 14.44 5.41
C VAL A 30 -16.30 15.79 4.90
N LEU A 31 -15.16 16.22 5.41
CA LEU A 31 -14.53 17.50 5.07
C LEU A 31 -13.19 17.24 4.38
N GLU A 32 -13.08 17.62 3.12
CA GLU A 32 -11.88 17.46 2.30
C GLU A 32 -11.29 18.81 1.94
N GLN A 33 -9.98 18.98 2.17
CA GLN A 33 -9.29 20.25 1.91
C GLN A 33 -9.19 20.53 0.40
N ARG A 34 -9.03 19.49 -0.43
CA ARG A 34 -8.90 19.63 -1.89
C ARG A 34 -10.27 19.75 -2.54
N HIS A 35 -10.27 20.12 -3.82
CA HIS A 35 -11.48 20.16 -4.64
C HIS A 35 -12.01 18.77 -5.04
N ILE A 36 -11.26 17.71 -4.71
CA ILE A 36 -11.46 16.33 -5.14
C ILE A 36 -11.18 15.38 -3.98
N VAL A 37 -11.94 14.29 -3.89
CA VAL A 37 -11.77 13.23 -2.89
C VAL A 37 -10.76 12.18 -3.35
N GLY A 38 -10.19 11.44 -2.40
CA GLY A 38 -9.41 10.23 -2.69
C GLY A 38 -8.07 10.13 -1.97
N GLY A 39 -7.51 11.27 -1.53
CA GLY A 39 -6.21 11.30 -0.86
C GLY A 39 -5.13 10.64 -1.72
N ALA A 40 -4.47 9.59 -1.22
CA ALA A 40 -3.44 8.85 -1.94
C ALA A 40 -3.98 7.89 -3.05
N ALA A 41 -5.30 7.70 -3.13
CA ALA A 41 -5.96 6.90 -4.16
C ALA A 41 -6.83 7.82 -5.02
N ILE A 42 -6.16 8.71 -5.75
CA ILE A 42 -6.76 9.71 -6.65
C ILE A 42 -6.18 9.52 -8.05
N SER A 43 -6.98 9.68 -9.10
CA SER A 43 -6.51 9.75 -10.49
C SER A 43 -6.74 11.16 -11.00
N GLU A 44 -5.71 11.78 -11.57
CA GLU A 44 -5.78 13.13 -12.14
C GLU A 44 -5.17 13.13 -13.54
N GLU A 45 -5.55 14.11 -14.35
CA GLU A 45 -4.86 14.39 -15.61
C GLU A 45 -3.52 15.04 -15.32
N PHE A 46 -2.43 14.30 -15.50
CA PHE A 46 -1.08 14.79 -15.19
C PHE A 46 -0.38 15.39 -16.41
N HIS A 47 -0.88 15.10 -17.61
CA HIS A 47 -0.48 15.68 -18.89
C HIS A 47 -1.72 15.69 -19.81
N PRO A 48 -1.91 16.67 -20.71
CA PRO A 48 -3.07 16.71 -21.60
C PRO A 48 -3.32 15.38 -22.31
N GLY A 49 -4.49 14.79 -22.07
CA GLY A 49 -4.91 13.50 -22.61
C GLY A 49 -4.40 12.26 -21.86
N PHE A 50 -3.67 12.42 -20.75
CA PHE A 50 -3.09 11.31 -19.96
C PHE A 50 -3.49 11.40 -18.50
N ARG A 51 -4.06 10.31 -17.98
CA ARG A 51 -4.59 10.23 -16.62
C ARG A 51 -3.92 9.11 -15.86
N ASN A 52 -3.52 9.39 -14.63
CA ASN A 52 -3.03 8.36 -13.72
C ASN A 52 -3.10 8.86 -12.28
N SER A 53 -2.93 7.95 -11.34
CA SER A 53 -2.71 8.33 -9.95
C SER A 53 -1.32 8.89 -9.70
N ILE A 54 -1.27 9.92 -8.87
CA ILE A 54 -0.04 10.60 -8.43
C ILE A 54 0.60 9.94 -7.19
N ALA A 55 -0.06 8.93 -6.61
CA ALA A 55 0.42 8.23 -5.42
C ALA A 55 0.25 6.69 -5.55
N SER A 56 -0.93 6.14 -5.23
CA SER A 56 -1.20 4.70 -5.36
C SER A 56 -1.21 4.25 -6.82
N TYR A 57 -0.62 3.12 -7.17
CA TYR A 57 -0.48 2.65 -8.56
C TYR A 57 -1.01 1.23 -8.77
N MET A 58 -1.33 0.50 -7.70
CA MET A 58 -2.02 -0.79 -7.69
C MET A 58 -2.85 -0.94 -6.41
N VAL A 59 -3.78 -1.88 -6.40
CA VAL A 59 -4.53 -2.32 -5.22
C VAL A 59 -4.28 -3.80 -4.93
N SER A 60 -4.17 -4.12 -3.64
CA SER A 60 -4.07 -5.50 -3.14
C SER A 60 -4.60 -5.61 -1.70
N LEU A 61 -4.57 -4.52 -0.92
CA LEU A 61 -5.06 -4.51 0.46
C LEU A 61 -6.48 -3.94 0.65
N LEU A 62 -7.23 -3.72 -0.44
CA LEU A 62 -8.64 -3.37 -0.32
C LEU A 62 -9.45 -4.65 -0.05
N ARG A 63 -9.93 -4.77 1.19
CA ARG A 63 -10.64 -5.96 1.67
C ARG A 63 -11.94 -6.21 0.91
N ASN A 64 -12.19 -7.49 0.58
CA ASN A 64 -13.41 -7.90 -0.11
C ASN A 64 -14.68 -7.53 0.69
N GLU A 65 -14.62 -7.61 2.03
CA GLU A 65 -15.74 -7.20 2.88
C GLU A 65 -16.10 -5.72 2.66
N VAL A 66 -15.11 -4.83 2.49
CA VAL A 66 -15.36 -3.41 2.19
C VAL A 66 -15.93 -3.24 0.78
N ILE A 67 -15.47 -4.01 -0.20
CA ILE A 67 -15.97 -3.96 -1.58
C ILE A 67 -17.45 -4.35 -1.62
N GLU A 68 -17.81 -5.47 -0.98
CA GLU A 68 -19.17 -6.02 -0.94
C GLU A 68 -20.12 -5.16 -0.10
N GLU A 69 -19.74 -4.83 1.15
CA GLU A 69 -20.62 -4.10 2.07
C GLU A 69 -20.87 -2.66 1.60
N LEU A 70 -19.88 -2.03 0.96
CA LEU A 70 -20.03 -0.72 0.35
C LEU A 70 -20.55 -0.79 -1.09
N ARG A 71 -20.80 -2.00 -1.61
CA ARG A 71 -21.34 -2.23 -2.97
C ARG A 71 -20.55 -1.48 -4.05
N LEU A 72 -19.22 -1.47 -3.96
CA LEU A 72 -18.40 -0.59 -4.80
C LEU A 72 -18.56 -0.88 -6.30
N GLU A 73 -18.82 -2.13 -6.67
CA GLU A 73 -19.08 -2.52 -8.07
C GLU A 73 -20.31 -1.83 -8.66
N ASP A 74 -21.36 -1.60 -7.85
CA ASP A 74 -22.56 -0.85 -8.27
C ASP A 74 -22.25 0.62 -8.58
N TYR A 75 -21.13 1.13 -8.06
CA TYR A 75 -20.61 2.48 -8.28
C TYR A 75 -19.41 2.51 -9.24
N GLY A 76 -19.20 1.45 -10.02
CA GLY A 76 -18.22 1.40 -11.10
C GLY A 76 -16.81 0.93 -10.71
N TYR A 77 -16.61 0.41 -9.49
CA TYR A 77 -15.37 -0.28 -9.16
C TYR A 77 -15.20 -1.53 -10.03
N LYS A 78 -14.11 -1.57 -10.79
CA LYS A 78 -13.71 -2.72 -11.60
C LYS A 78 -12.21 -2.88 -11.54
N VAL A 79 -11.75 -4.08 -11.23
CA VAL A 79 -10.33 -4.42 -11.08
C VAL A 79 -9.92 -5.52 -12.04
N THR A 80 -8.68 -5.48 -12.50
CA THR A 80 -8.06 -6.55 -13.29
C THR A 80 -6.75 -6.95 -12.63
N VAL A 81 -6.57 -8.25 -12.44
CA VAL A 81 -5.37 -8.82 -11.83
C VAL A 81 -4.18 -8.65 -12.78
N VAL A 82 -3.02 -8.31 -12.22
CA VAL A 82 -1.73 -8.30 -12.90
C VAL A 82 -1.12 -9.68 -12.77
N GLU A 83 -1.25 -10.49 -13.81
CA GLU A 83 -0.94 -11.93 -13.79
C GLU A 83 0.54 -12.26 -14.00
N SER A 84 1.41 -11.27 -14.18
CA SER A 84 2.83 -11.49 -14.47
C SER A 84 3.76 -10.42 -13.91
N GLY A 85 5.02 -10.80 -13.71
CA GLY A 85 6.12 -9.93 -13.30
C GLY A 85 7.31 -10.06 -14.24
N PHE A 86 7.87 -8.93 -14.65
CA PHE A 86 9.01 -8.81 -15.54
C PHE A 86 10.18 -8.15 -14.80
N TYR A 87 11.33 -8.81 -14.80
CA TYR A 87 12.49 -8.44 -14.00
C TYR A 87 13.74 -8.29 -14.88
N PRO A 88 13.85 -7.21 -15.67
CA PRO A 88 15.04 -6.94 -16.47
C PRO A 88 16.21 -6.49 -15.59
N ASP A 89 17.44 -6.71 -16.04
CA ASP A 89 18.66 -6.11 -15.46
C ASP A 89 19.50 -5.41 -16.53
N SER A 90 20.52 -4.68 -16.07
CA SER A 90 21.42 -3.91 -16.94
C SER A 90 22.37 -4.76 -17.79
N ASP A 91 22.54 -6.05 -17.48
CA ASP A 91 23.34 -7.01 -18.27
C ASP A 91 22.59 -7.56 -19.49
N GLY A 92 21.33 -7.14 -19.67
CA GLY A 92 20.47 -7.62 -20.75
C GLY A 92 19.82 -8.97 -20.46
N ASN A 93 19.88 -9.46 -19.21
CA ASN A 93 19.13 -10.62 -18.78
C ASN A 93 17.75 -10.21 -18.24
N TYR A 94 16.86 -11.20 -18.12
CA TYR A 94 15.53 -10.99 -17.56
C TYR A 94 14.92 -12.28 -17.01
N LEU A 95 14.00 -12.12 -16.06
CA LEU A 95 12.98 -13.12 -15.72
C LEU A 95 11.61 -12.57 -16.12
N LEU A 96 10.79 -13.40 -16.74
CA LEU A 96 9.36 -13.13 -16.95
C LEU A 96 8.61 -14.24 -16.25
N LEU A 97 7.93 -13.92 -15.15
CA LEU A 97 7.20 -14.89 -14.34
C LEU A 97 5.70 -14.64 -14.48
N ASP A 98 4.91 -15.70 -14.58
CA ASP A 98 3.45 -15.65 -14.74
C ASP A 98 2.73 -16.76 -13.97
N GLY A 99 1.47 -17.04 -14.31
CA GLY A 99 0.69 -18.10 -13.67
C GLY A 99 1.04 -19.54 -14.12
N ASP A 100 1.96 -19.74 -15.07
CA ASP A 100 2.36 -21.06 -15.55
C ASP A 100 3.64 -21.54 -14.85
N ALA A 101 3.49 -22.57 -14.00
CA ALA A 101 4.59 -23.16 -13.25
C ALA A 101 5.71 -23.71 -14.16
N ALA A 102 5.38 -24.32 -15.30
CA ALA A 102 6.38 -24.87 -16.21
C ALA A 102 7.13 -23.75 -16.94
N HIS A 103 6.45 -22.64 -17.27
CA HIS A 103 7.10 -21.44 -17.78
C HIS A 103 8.07 -20.87 -16.75
N ASN A 104 7.61 -20.69 -15.51
CA ASN A 104 8.42 -20.12 -14.43
C ASN A 104 9.64 -20.98 -14.10
N GLU A 105 9.49 -22.31 -14.05
CA GLU A 105 10.62 -23.24 -13.87
C GLU A 105 11.64 -23.04 -14.98
N ALA A 106 11.21 -23.05 -16.24
CA ALA A 106 12.12 -22.84 -17.38
C ALA A 106 12.83 -21.47 -17.33
N GLN A 107 12.19 -20.42 -16.82
CA GLN A 107 12.79 -19.11 -16.65
C GLN A 107 13.83 -19.10 -15.53
N ILE A 108 13.52 -19.68 -14.38
CA ILE A 108 14.39 -19.72 -13.21
C ILE A 108 15.59 -20.66 -13.43
N SER A 109 15.39 -21.79 -14.11
CA SER A 109 16.46 -22.75 -14.46
C SER A 109 17.54 -22.18 -15.37
N ARG A 110 17.30 -21.04 -16.02
CA ARG A 110 18.36 -20.29 -16.73
C ARG A 110 19.42 -19.72 -15.77
N PHE A 111 19.09 -19.59 -14.49
CA PHE A 111 19.90 -18.94 -13.47
C PHE A 111 20.22 -19.84 -12.27
N SER A 112 19.40 -20.84 -11.97
CA SER A 112 19.65 -21.84 -10.92
C SER A 112 18.82 -23.11 -11.10
N ASP A 113 19.44 -24.26 -10.88
CA ASP A 113 18.78 -25.57 -10.91
C ASP A 113 17.94 -25.85 -9.65
N SER A 114 18.16 -25.09 -8.56
CA SER A 114 17.58 -25.35 -7.23
C SER A 114 16.55 -24.30 -6.81
N ASP A 115 16.66 -23.07 -7.31
CA ASP A 115 15.91 -21.93 -6.78
C ASP A 115 14.41 -22.01 -7.05
N PHE A 116 13.98 -22.67 -8.14
CA PHE A 116 12.55 -22.86 -8.42
C PHE A 116 11.88 -23.65 -7.29
N ALA A 117 12.44 -24.81 -6.94
CA ALA A 117 11.94 -25.63 -5.83
C ALA A 117 12.04 -24.90 -4.47
N SER A 118 13.10 -24.10 -4.25
CA SER A 118 13.22 -23.28 -3.06
C SER A 118 12.16 -22.18 -2.98
N MET A 119 11.82 -21.55 -4.12
CA MET A 119 10.77 -20.52 -4.20
C MET A 119 9.41 -21.12 -3.86
N GLU A 120 9.07 -22.30 -4.37
CA GLU A 120 7.80 -22.97 -4.05
C GLU A 120 7.65 -23.17 -2.53
N VAL A 121 8.67 -23.72 -1.88
CA VAL A 121 8.64 -23.94 -0.42
C VAL A 121 8.61 -22.61 0.34
N PHE A 122 9.35 -21.60 -0.12
CA PHE A 122 9.36 -20.28 0.51
C PHE A 122 7.98 -19.60 0.42
N ASP A 123 7.34 -19.64 -0.74
CA ASP A 123 6.03 -19.03 -0.96
C ASP A 123 4.94 -19.76 -0.15
N GLU A 124 5.02 -21.09 0.02
CA GLU A 124 4.14 -21.82 0.94
C GLU A 124 4.28 -21.34 2.39
N ILE A 125 5.51 -21.15 2.86
CA ILE A 125 5.78 -20.64 4.22
C ILE A 125 5.18 -19.24 4.40
N VAL A 126 5.39 -18.36 3.41
CA VAL A 126 4.89 -16.99 3.41
C VAL A 126 3.36 -16.98 3.37
N ALA A 127 2.73 -17.85 2.57
CA ALA A 127 1.28 -18.01 2.50
C ALA A 127 0.68 -18.49 3.83
N LYS A 128 1.30 -19.49 4.48
CA LYS A 128 0.87 -19.96 5.81
C LYS A 128 0.97 -18.84 6.86
N ALA A 129 2.09 -18.11 6.89
CA ALA A 129 2.28 -16.96 7.77
C ALA A 129 1.23 -15.87 7.53
N GLY A 130 0.98 -15.53 6.27
CA GLY A 130 -0.04 -14.56 5.85
C GLY A 130 -1.45 -14.98 6.28
N SER A 131 -1.79 -16.27 6.15
CA SER A 131 -3.10 -16.79 6.56
C SER A 131 -3.36 -16.56 8.05
N ILE A 132 -2.35 -16.72 8.91
CA ILE A 132 -2.47 -16.47 10.35
C ILE A 132 -2.68 -14.98 10.62
N LEU A 133 -1.87 -14.11 10.00
CA LEU A 133 -2.01 -12.66 10.17
C LEU A 133 -3.37 -12.16 9.71
N SER A 134 -3.89 -12.68 8.59
CA SER A 134 -5.19 -12.27 8.03
C SER A 134 -6.34 -12.47 9.02
N THR A 135 -6.29 -13.53 9.85
CA THR A 135 -7.32 -13.80 10.88
C THR A 135 -7.36 -12.78 12.01
N GLN A 136 -6.33 -11.94 12.15
CA GLN A 136 -6.22 -10.94 13.19
C GLN A 136 -6.68 -9.54 12.75
N TRP A 137 -6.82 -9.28 11.45
CA TRP A 137 -7.02 -7.92 10.95
C TRP A 137 -8.34 -7.24 11.34
N LEU A 138 -9.43 -8.00 11.45
CA LEU A 138 -10.73 -7.46 11.90
C LEU A 138 -10.93 -7.59 13.41
N ARG A 139 -9.90 -7.99 14.15
CA ARG A 139 -9.96 -8.13 15.60
C ARG A 139 -9.35 -6.90 16.25
N GLU A 140 -10.03 -6.37 17.25
CA GLU A 140 -9.45 -5.35 18.12
C GLU A 140 -8.18 -5.93 18.77
N PRO A 141 -7.01 -5.28 18.63
CA PRO A 141 -5.80 -5.73 19.31
C PRO A 141 -6.02 -5.70 20.82
N PRO A 142 -5.56 -6.72 21.57
CA PRO A 142 -5.80 -6.79 22.99
C PRO A 142 -5.16 -5.59 23.70
N LYS A 143 -5.90 -4.99 24.64
CA LYS A 143 -5.38 -3.84 25.40
C LYS A 143 -4.20 -4.27 26.26
N LEU A 144 -3.05 -3.60 26.10
CA LEU A 144 -1.84 -3.87 26.89
C LEU A 144 -1.95 -3.40 28.35
N HIS A 145 -2.94 -2.56 28.67
CA HIS A 145 -3.21 -2.11 30.03
C HIS A 145 -4.73 -2.06 30.29
N GLY A 146 -5.14 -2.44 31.51
CA GLY A 146 -6.55 -2.43 31.92
C GLY A 146 -7.44 -3.47 31.21
N GLY A 147 -6.85 -4.51 30.61
CA GLY A 147 -7.59 -5.51 29.85
C GLY A 147 -8.47 -6.41 30.71
N GLY A 148 -9.67 -6.70 30.23
CA GLY A 148 -10.63 -7.61 30.87
C GLY A 148 -10.43 -9.07 30.48
N LEU A 149 -11.34 -9.95 30.91
CA LEU A 149 -11.33 -11.38 30.53
C LEU A 149 -11.33 -11.59 29.00
N HIS A 150 -11.91 -10.65 28.25
CA HIS A 150 -11.95 -10.66 26.79
C HIS A 150 -10.56 -10.48 26.14
N ASP A 151 -9.73 -9.58 26.66
CA ASP A 151 -8.36 -9.34 26.15
C ASP A 151 -7.43 -10.52 26.44
N LEU A 152 -7.62 -11.17 27.58
CA LEU A 152 -6.95 -12.42 27.93
C LEU A 152 -7.34 -13.55 26.96
N VAL A 153 -8.63 -13.68 26.64
CA VAL A 153 -9.12 -14.68 25.67
C VAL A 153 -8.57 -14.41 24.26
N ASN A 154 -8.49 -13.15 23.82
CA ASN A 154 -7.92 -12.81 22.51
C ASN A 154 -6.42 -13.10 22.44
N SER A 155 -5.68 -12.80 23.51
CA SER A 155 -4.25 -13.14 23.62
C SER A 155 -4.01 -14.65 23.62
N ILE A 156 -4.87 -15.41 24.32
CA ILE A 156 -4.85 -16.89 24.31
C ILE A 156 -5.18 -17.42 22.91
N LYS A 157 -6.16 -16.87 22.21
CA LYS A 157 -6.53 -17.29 20.85
C LYS A 157 -5.39 -17.06 19.85
N LEU A 158 -4.72 -15.91 19.89
CA LEU A 158 -3.53 -15.66 19.08
C LEU A 158 -2.42 -16.68 19.40
N GLY A 159 -2.18 -16.94 20.69
CA GLY A 159 -1.23 -17.97 21.12
C GLY A 159 -1.63 -19.39 20.71
N LEU A 160 -2.92 -19.71 20.62
CA LEU A 160 -3.44 -20.97 20.11
C LEU A 160 -3.31 -21.08 18.60
N ASP A 161 -3.59 -20.01 17.85
CA ASP A 161 -3.43 -19.97 16.39
C ASP A 161 -1.96 -20.17 16.00
N ILE A 162 -1.02 -19.55 16.73
CA ILE A 162 0.42 -19.82 16.57
C ILE A 162 0.80 -21.25 16.99
N ARG A 163 0.13 -21.83 18.01
CA ARG A 163 0.36 -23.22 18.44
C ARG A 163 -0.19 -24.28 17.48
N LYS A 164 -1.12 -23.93 16.59
CA LYS A 164 -1.63 -24.83 15.53
C LYS A 164 -0.59 -25.08 14.43
N LEU A 165 0.39 -24.18 14.28
CA LEU A 165 1.54 -24.42 13.42
C LEU A 165 2.39 -25.56 13.98
N ASP A 166 2.94 -26.38 13.09
CA ASP A 166 3.98 -27.31 13.48
C ASP A 166 5.26 -26.57 13.94
N SER A 167 6.23 -27.32 14.45
CA SER A 167 7.44 -26.73 15.00
C SER A 167 8.29 -25.99 13.96
N ASP A 168 8.33 -26.46 12.71
CA ASP A 168 9.10 -25.78 11.66
C ASP A 168 8.38 -24.52 11.22
N ASP A 169 7.09 -24.61 10.89
CA ASP A 169 6.26 -23.47 10.47
C ASP A 169 6.29 -22.35 11.51
N ARG A 170 6.19 -22.69 12.82
CA ARG A 170 6.30 -21.70 13.90
C ARG A 170 7.67 -21.04 13.95
N TRP A 171 8.74 -21.81 13.73
CA TRP A 171 10.09 -21.28 13.67
C TRP A 171 10.29 -20.37 12.45
N ARG A 172 9.73 -20.73 11.30
CA ARG A 172 9.76 -19.90 10.08
C ARG A 172 8.99 -18.60 10.25
N PHE A 173 7.80 -18.68 10.84
CA PHE A 173 6.99 -17.51 11.17
C PHE A 173 7.76 -16.54 12.07
N LEU A 174 8.42 -17.04 13.14
CA LEU A 174 9.25 -16.20 14.00
C LEU A 174 10.46 -15.59 13.27
N GLN A 175 11.09 -16.32 12.34
CA GLN A 175 12.15 -15.76 11.51
C GLN A 175 11.64 -14.64 10.59
N LEU A 176 10.43 -14.77 10.04
CA LEU A 176 9.79 -13.72 9.23
C LEU A 176 9.41 -12.49 10.07
N LEU A 177 8.98 -12.69 11.32
CA LEU A 177 8.62 -11.59 12.22
C LEU A 177 9.81 -10.85 12.82
N LEU A 178 10.88 -11.56 13.18
CA LEU A 178 11.99 -11.01 13.98
C LEU A 178 13.30 -10.93 13.22
N GLY A 179 13.46 -11.74 12.17
CA GLY A 179 14.71 -11.86 11.43
C GLY A 179 14.93 -10.69 10.46
N PRO A 180 16.18 -10.52 10.01
CA PRO A 180 16.51 -9.63 8.91
C PRO A 180 16.28 -10.33 7.54
N PRO A 181 15.83 -9.59 6.51
CA PRO A 181 15.60 -10.16 5.17
C PRO A 181 16.80 -10.89 4.58
N ASN A 182 18.01 -10.35 4.76
CA ASN A 182 19.24 -10.91 4.18
C ASN A 182 19.47 -12.35 4.64
N THR A 183 19.20 -12.67 5.91
CA THR A 183 19.38 -14.05 6.44
C THR A 183 18.42 -15.03 5.79
N LEU A 184 17.19 -14.61 5.47
CA LEU A 184 16.23 -15.46 4.77
C LEU A 184 16.65 -15.65 3.32
N ILE A 185 17.03 -14.57 2.64
CA ILE A 185 17.42 -14.61 1.22
C ILE A 185 18.64 -15.52 1.02
N GLU A 186 19.69 -15.35 1.81
CA GLU A 186 20.93 -16.15 1.71
C GLU A 186 20.73 -17.62 2.09
N ARG A 187 19.70 -17.92 2.89
CA ARG A 187 19.40 -19.29 3.29
C ARG A 187 18.68 -20.08 2.20
N TRP A 188 17.79 -19.44 1.47
CA TRP A 188 16.85 -20.11 0.58
C TRP A 188 17.26 -20.09 -0.88
N PHE A 189 18.01 -19.07 -1.31
CA PHE A 189 18.29 -18.85 -2.73
C PHE A 189 19.79 -18.86 -3.01
N GLU A 190 20.16 -19.36 -4.17
CA GLU A 190 21.55 -19.49 -4.61
C GLU A 190 21.89 -18.42 -5.66
N SER A 191 21.02 -18.21 -6.66
CA SER A 191 21.26 -17.28 -7.76
C SER A 191 21.17 -15.82 -7.34
N ASP A 192 22.12 -15.00 -7.79
CA ASP A 192 22.10 -13.55 -7.59
C ASP A 192 20.84 -12.91 -8.18
N LYS A 193 20.34 -13.42 -9.32
CA LYS A 193 19.12 -12.91 -9.96
C LYS A 193 17.89 -13.14 -9.09
N ILE A 194 17.76 -14.33 -8.50
CA ILE A 194 16.63 -14.67 -7.61
C ILE A 194 16.77 -13.94 -6.28
N LYS A 195 17.98 -13.84 -5.72
CA LYS A 195 18.23 -13.03 -4.51
C LYS A 195 17.86 -11.57 -4.72
N ALA A 196 18.15 -10.99 -5.88
CA ALA A 196 17.76 -9.61 -6.23
C ALA A 196 16.24 -9.44 -6.28
N LEU A 197 15.55 -10.37 -6.95
CA LEU A 197 14.09 -10.43 -7.01
C LEU A 197 13.46 -10.45 -5.60
N ILE A 198 13.91 -11.36 -4.74
CA ILE A 198 13.35 -11.51 -3.39
C ILE A 198 13.71 -10.32 -2.51
N ALA A 199 14.91 -9.75 -2.65
CA ALA A 199 15.30 -8.52 -1.96
C ALA A 199 14.39 -7.34 -2.34
N ALA A 200 14.06 -7.17 -3.62
CA ALA A 200 13.17 -6.12 -4.08
C ALA A 200 11.76 -6.22 -3.49
N ARG A 201 11.24 -7.44 -3.25
CA ARG A 201 9.96 -7.69 -2.58
C ARG A 201 9.92 -7.21 -1.11
N THR A 202 11.06 -6.86 -0.52
CA THR A 202 11.12 -6.31 0.86
C THR A 202 10.94 -4.79 0.89
N THR A 203 10.98 -4.12 -0.26
CA THR A 203 10.98 -2.66 -0.38
C THR A 203 9.59 -2.01 -0.38
N PRO A 204 8.48 -2.63 -0.85
CA PRO A 204 7.15 -2.01 -0.78
C PRO A 204 6.77 -1.66 0.66
N GLY A 205 6.29 -0.43 0.88
CA GLY A 205 5.88 0.05 2.21
C GLY A 205 6.98 0.09 3.29
N ASN A 206 8.24 -0.17 2.94
CA ASN A 206 9.31 -0.35 3.90
C ASN A 206 10.51 0.54 3.56
N TYR A 207 11.05 1.23 4.57
CA TYR A 207 12.29 2.01 4.47
C TYR A 207 13.29 1.48 5.50
N ALA A 208 13.83 0.30 5.24
CA ALA A 208 14.72 -0.42 6.14
C ALA A 208 15.88 -1.10 5.38
N SER A 209 16.94 -1.41 6.14
CA SER A 209 18.07 -2.24 5.68
C SER A 209 17.65 -3.70 5.57
N LEU A 210 18.28 -4.45 4.65
CA LEU A 210 18.13 -5.90 4.57
C LEU A 210 18.73 -6.63 5.78
N HIS A 211 19.56 -5.94 6.57
CA HIS A 211 20.17 -6.47 7.79
C HIS A 211 19.42 -6.08 9.07
N GLN A 212 18.34 -5.30 8.96
CA GLN A 212 17.57 -4.84 10.11
C GLN A 212 16.65 -5.96 10.65
N PRO A 213 16.79 -6.37 11.92
CA PRO A 213 15.85 -7.30 12.55
C PRO A 213 14.40 -6.78 12.48
N GLY A 214 13.47 -7.66 12.14
CA GLY A 214 12.05 -7.35 11.98
C GLY A 214 11.65 -6.77 10.62
N ALA A 215 12.60 -6.41 9.76
CA ALA A 215 12.30 -5.89 8.43
C ALA A 215 11.73 -6.97 7.47
N SER A 216 11.89 -8.26 7.79
CA SER A 216 11.29 -9.37 7.03
C SER A 216 9.76 -9.37 7.07
N LEU A 217 9.14 -8.67 8.02
CA LEU A 217 7.68 -8.53 8.07
C LEU A 217 7.11 -7.93 6.77
N ALA A 218 7.86 -7.07 6.09
CA ALA A 218 7.47 -6.50 4.80
C ALA A 218 7.26 -7.57 3.71
N MET A 219 7.96 -8.71 3.81
CA MET A 219 7.79 -9.83 2.85
C MET A 219 6.41 -10.47 2.94
N LEU A 220 5.73 -10.36 4.10
CA LEU A 220 4.38 -10.90 4.29
C LEU A 220 3.30 -10.07 3.61
N HIS A 221 3.59 -8.82 3.23
CA HIS A 221 2.63 -7.95 2.55
C HIS A 221 2.06 -8.60 1.28
N HIS A 222 2.88 -9.33 0.53
CA HIS A 222 2.45 -10.04 -0.68
C HIS A 222 1.58 -11.28 -0.38
N ALA A 223 1.72 -11.93 0.77
CA ALA A 223 0.90 -13.12 1.09
C ALA A 223 -0.51 -12.77 1.59
N VAL A 224 -0.73 -11.53 2.01
CA VAL A 224 -1.97 -11.12 2.67
C VAL A 224 -2.86 -10.25 1.80
N GLY A 225 -2.34 -9.79 0.65
CA GLY A 225 -3.13 -9.14 -0.37
C GLY A 225 -4.21 -10.03 -0.95
N GLU A 226 -5.28 -9.44 -1.46
CA GLU A 226 -6.36 -10.14 -2.16
C GLU A 226 -6.96 -9.25 -3.24
N VAL A 227 -7.16 -9.80 -4.43
CA VAL A 227 -7.86 -9.13 -5.53
C VAL A 227 -8.76 -10.15 -6.22
N ALA A 228 -10.04 -9.80 -6.41
CA ALA A 228 -11.03 -10.65 -7.10
C ALA A 228 -11.09 -12.11 -6.57
N GLY A 229 -10.89 -12.29 -5.26
CA GLY A 229 -10.89 -13.61 -4.61
C GLY A 229 -9.58 -14.39 -4.71
N GLY A 230 -8.58 -13.88 -5.43
CA GLY A 230 -7.24 -14.44 -5.52
C GLY A 230 -6.31 -13.88 -4.43
N LYS A 231 -5.68 -14.78 -3.66
CA LYS A 231 -4.78 -14.41 -2.56
C LYS A 231 -3.38 -14.11 -3.07
N GLY A 232 -2.82 -13.01 -2.59
CA GLY A 232 -1.51 -12.47 -2.96
C GLY A 232 -1.49 -11.71 -4.27
N ASP A 233 -2.65 -11.58 -4.91
CA ASP A 233 -2.79 -10.90 -6.19
C ASP A 233 -2.75 -9.38 -6.05
N TRP A 234 -2.35 -8.75 -7.15
CA TRP A 234 -2.32 -7.30 -7.30
C TRP A 234 -3.16 -6.91 -8.51
N GLY A 235 -3.86 -5.80 -8.37
CA GLY A 235 -4.85 -5.37 -9.34
C GLY A 235 -4.65 -3.95 -9.79
N LEU A 236 -5.02 -3.70 -11.05
CA LEU A 236 -5.21 -2.38 -11.63
C LEU A 236 -6.71 -2.10 -11.70
N VAL A 237 -7.08 -0.89 -11.28
CA VAL A 237 -8.47 -0.44 -11.31
C VAL A 237 -8.73 0.31 -12.61
N HIS A 238 -9.81 -0.03 -13.30
CA HIS A 238 -10.26 0.64 -14.52
C HIS A 238 -10.67 2.09 -14.19
N GLY A 239 -10.28 3.06 -15.03
CA GLY A 239 -10.32 4.50 -14.74
C GLY A 239 -9.18 4.98 -13.81
N GLY A 240 -8.25 4.08 -13.47
CA GLY A 240 -7.15 4.31 -12.54
C GLY A 240 -7.55 4.24 -11.05
N MET A 241 -6.56 4.34 -10.16
CA MET A 241 -6.75 4.12 -8.72
C MET A 241 -7.77 5.07 -8.06
N GLY A 242 -7.99 6.26 -8.62
CA GLY A 242 -9.04 7.19 -8.20
C GLY A 242 -10.45 6.59 -8.22
N ALA A 243 -10.73 5.65 -9.12
CA ALA A 243 -12.05 5.04 -9.24
C ALA A 243 -12.51 4.32 -7.96
N ILE A 244 -11.58 3.80 -7.15
CA ILE A 244 -11.91 3.21 -5.83
C ILE A 244 -12.57 4.25 -4.93
N THR A 245 -11.94 5.42 -4.79
CA THR A 245 -12.41 6.44 -3.85
C THR A 245 -13.61 7.20 -4.40
N GLN A 246 -13.73 7.33 -5.72
CA GLN A 246 -14.96 7.84 -6.33
C GLN A 246 -16.14 6.89 -6.08
N ALA A 247 -15.95 5.58 -6.24
CA ALA A 247 -16.98 4.59 -5.92
C ALA A 247 -17.36 4.62 -4.43
N MET A 248 -16.39 4.71 -3.52
CA MET A 248 -16.63 4.86 -2.07
C MET A 248 -17.39 6.15 -1.73
N ALA A 249 -17.07 7.26 -2.41
CA ALA A 249 -17.75 8.54 -2.20
C ALA A 249 -19.20 8.52 -2.71
N ALA A 250 -19.43 7.97 -3.90
CA ALA A 250 -20.78 7.79 -4.44
C ALA A 250 -21.63 6.88 -3.52
N SER A 251 -21.04 5.78 -3.05
CA SER A 251 -21.65 4.88 -2.08
C SER A 251 -21.97 5.56 -0.75
N ALA A 252 -21.12 6.47 -0.28
CA ALA A 252 -21.37 7.25 0.94
C ALA A 252 -22.55 8.22 0.74
N GLN A 253 -22.57 8.93 -0.40
CA GLN A 253 -23.59 9.92 -0.73
C GLN A 253 -24.97 9.28 -0.91
N ASP A 254 -25.07 8.09 -1.50
CA ASP A 254 -26.31 7.31 -1.59
C ASP A 254 -26.88 6.97 -0.21
N LYS A 255 -26.01 6.80 0.79
CA LYS A 255 -26.37 6.59 2.20
C LYS A 255 -26.60 7.89 2.98
N GLY A 256 -26.62 9.03 2.31
CA GLY A 256 -26.90 10.34 2.91
C GLY A 256 -25.70 11.03 3.56
N VAL A 257 -24.47 10.55 3.35
CA VAL A 257 -23.26 11.24 3.81
C VAL A 257 -23.08 12.56 3.04
N VAL A 258 -22.89 13.65 3.78
CA VAL A 258 -22.54 14.94 3.18
C VAL A 258 -21.04 15.02 2.99
N ILE A 259 -20.55 15.19 1.76
CA ILE A 259 -19.14 15.39 1.46
C ILE A 259 -18.93 16.85 1.04
N LYS A 260 -18.06 17.58 1.73
CA LYS A 260 -17.67 18.95 1.38
C LYS A 260 -16.21 18.98 0.98
N THR A 261 -15.95 19.30 -0.29
CA THR A 261 -14.62 19.62 -0.81
C THR A 261 -14.29 21.09 -0.59
N ASN A 262 -13.01 21.47 -0.74
CA ASN A 262 -12.49 22.81 -0.43
C ASN A 262 -12.80 23.26 1.00
N ALA A 263 -12.96 22.31 1.92
CA ALA A 263 -13.33 22.53 3.32
C ALA A 263 -12.14 22.13 4.22
N SER A 264 -11.10 22.96 4.22
CA SER A 264 -9.92 22.73 5.04
C SER A 264 -10.25 22.92 6.52
N VAL A 265 -10.05 21.89 7.32
CA VAL A 265 -10.19 21.95 8.78
C VAL A 265 -8.95 22.58 9.39
N LYS A 266 -9.16 23.64 10.15
CA LYS A 266 -8.12 24.37 10.88
C LYS A 266 -7.81 23.75 12.23
N SER A 267 -8.84 23.42 13.01
CA SER A 267 -8.70 22.83 14.34
C SER A 267 -9.93 22.03 14.74
N VAL A 268 -9.74 21.07 15.65
CA VAL A 268 -10.83 20.42 16.39
C VAL A 268 -11.23 21.35 17.54
N ILE A 269 -12.52 21.49 17.78
CA ILE A 269 -13.05 22.24 18.92
C ILE A 269 -13.07 21.29 20.11
N ILE A 270 -12.35 21.65 21.18
CA ILE A 270 -12.27 20.88 22.42
C ILE A 270 -12.99 21.65 23.52
N ASP A 271 -13.93 21.00 24.20
CA ASP A 271 -14.64 21.51 25.36
C ASP A 271 -14.60 20.47 26.49
N GLU A 272 -14.19 20.90 27.68
CA GLU A 272 -13.99 20.05 28.87
C GLU A 272 -13.24 18.72 28.58
N GLY A 273 -12.21 18.79 27.72
CA GLY A 273 -11.40 17.62 27.33
C GLY A 273 -12.07 16.67 26.33
N ARG A 274 -13.16 17.09 25.67
CA ARG A 274 -13.89 16.31 24.66
C ARG A 274 -13.96 17.06 23.35
N ALA A 275 -13.83 16.35 22.23
CA ALA A 275 -14.08 16.93 20.92
C ALA A 275 -15.57 17.20 20.73
N THR A 276 -15.93 18.42 20.32
CA THR A 276 -17.34 18.86 20.16
C THR A 276 -17.64 19.46 18.78
N GLY A 277 -16.64 19.49 17.89
CA GLY A 277 -16.78 20.01 16.54
C GLY A 277 -15.44 20.27 15.88
N VAL A 278 -15.49 20.97 14.75
CA VAL A 278 -14.32 21.44 14.01
C VAL A 278 -14.53 22.87 13.57
N ARG A 279 -13.43 23.61 13.44
CA ARG A 279 -13.37 24.93 12.82
C ARG A 279 -12.65 24.84 11.49
N LEU A 280 -13.26 25.37 10.43
CA LEU A 280 -12.65 25.46 9.11
C LEU A 280 -11.72 26.68 9.01
N GLU A 281 -10.87 26.71 7.99
CA GLU A 281 -9.96 27.84 7.74
C GLU A 281 -10.68 29.17 7.45
N ASP A 282 -11.90 29.10 6.90
CA ASP A 282 -12.76 30.28 6.66
C ASP A 282 -13.50 30.77 7.92
N GLY A 283 -13.29 30.10 9.06
CA GLY A 283 -13.90 30.43 10.35
C GLY A 283 -15.27 29.78 10.59
N VAL A 284 -15.82 29.03 9.63
CA VAL A 284 -17.07 28.28 9.84
C VAL A 284 -16.84 27.17 10.87
N GLU A 285 -17.77 27.04 11.81
CA GLU A 285 -17.77 25.98 12.82
C GLU A 285 -18.87 24.95 12.52
N LEU A 286 -18.50 23.67 12.65
CA LEU A 286 -19.42 22.54 12.50
C LEU A 286 -19.32 21.68 13.75
N HIS A 287 -20.47 21.42 14.38
CA HIS A 287 -20.53 20.65 15.63
C HIS A 287 -20.97 19.21 15.38
N ALA A 288 -20.26 18.28 16.02
CA ALA A 288 -20.58 16.87 16.12
C ALA A 288 -19.91 16.27 17.36
N PRO A 289 -20.56 15.31 18.05
CA PRO A 289 -19.97 14.63 19.20
C PRO A 289 -18.88 13.61 18.82
N ILE A 290 -18.82 13.19 17.55
CA ILE A 290 -17.84 12.20 17.06
C ILE A 290 -16.98 12.88 15.98
N ILE A 291 -15.67 12.94 16.21
CA ILE A 291 -14.69 13.44 15.23
C ILE A 291 -13.76 12.30 14.84
N VAL A 292 -13.71 11.98 13.55
CA VAL A 292 -12.80 10.97 12.99
C VAL A 292 -11.77 11.70 12.13
N ALA A 293 -10.50 11.64 12.52
CA ALA A 293 -9.41 12.21 11.73
C ALA A 293 -8.78 11.13 10.83
N ASN A 294 -8.83 11.35 9.52
CA ASN A 294 -8.12 10.56 8.52
C ASN A 294 -6.84 11.28 8.04
N THR A 295 -6.32 12.18 8.87
CA THR A 295 -5.03 12.84 8.70
C THR A 295 -3.92 12.08 9.41
N ASP A 296 -2.67 12.37 9.04
CA ASP A 296 -1.52 11.74 9.67
C ASP A 296 -1.43 12.08 11.17
N PRO A 297 -0.79 11.23 12.02
CA PRO A 297 -0.77 11.43 13.47
C PRO A 297 -0.23 12.78 13.94
N ASN A 298 0.84 13.29 13.33
CA ASN A 298 1.41 14.59 13.69
C ASN A 298 0.42 15.71 13.41
N ARG A 299 -0.23 15.71 12.24
CA ARG A 299 -1.28 16.70 11.92
C ARG A 299 -2.48 16.58 12.85
N THR A 300 -2.97 15.35 13.09
CA THR A 300 -4.13 15.11 13.93
C THR A 300 -3.90 15.60 15.36
N PHE A 301 -2.84 15.13 16.02
CA PHE A 301 -2.65 15.35 17.44
C PHE A 301 -1.99 16.69 17.75
N LEU A 302 -0.91 17.05 17.03
CA LEU A 302 -0.16 18.25 17.38
C LEU A 302 -0.70 19.54 16.73
N LYS A 303 -1.44 19.44 15.62
CA LYS A 303 -1.98 20.62 14.91
C LYS A 303 -3.49 20.77 15.05
N LEU A 304 -4.27 19.74 14.72
CA LEU A 304 -5.73 19.84 14.73
C LEU A 304 -6.28 19.80 16.16
N VAL A 305 -5.82 18.87 17.00
CA VAL A 305 -6.21 18.81 18.42
C VAL A 305 -5.43 19.83 19.25
N GLY A 306 -4.12 19.94 19.04
CA GLY A 306 -3.23 20.82 19.81
C GLY A 306 -2.59 20.11 20.99
N ALA A 307 -1.27 20.27 21.16
CA ALA A 307 -0.50 19.57 22.18
C ALA A 307 -0.95 19.92 23.62
N GLU A 308 -1.47 21.12 23.84
CA GLU A 308 -2.03 21.61 25.10
C GLU A 308 -3.25 20.81 25.58
N HIS A 309 -3.92 20.09 24.67
CA HIS A 309 -5.07 19.25 24.96
C HIS A 309 -4.70 17.77 25.18
N LEU A 310 -3.41 17.43 25.16
CA LEU A 310 -2.91 16.06 25.24
C LEU A 310 -2.07 15.83 26.51
N PRO A 311 -1.99 14.59 27.01
CA PRO A 311 -0.97 14.22 27.99
C PRO A 311 0.43 14.50 27.45
N GLU A 312 1.28 15.15 28.25
CA GLU A 312 2.63 15.58 27.82
C GLU A 312 3.47 14.42 27.26
N SER A 313 3.41 13.24 27.89
CA SER A 313 4.13 12.06 27.41
C SER A 313 3.65 11.59 26.03
N PHE A 314 2.34 11.64 25.79
CA PHE A 314 1.77 11.25 24.51
C PHE A 314 2.14 12.24 23.40
N ALA A 315 2.07 13.55 23.68
CA ALA A 315 2.49 14.57 22.72
C ALA A 315 3.98 14.37 22.33
N ARG A 316 4.86 14.11 23.31
CA ARG A 316 6.27 13.80 23.07
C ARG A 316 6.46 12.54 22.21
N ASP A 317 5.67 11.49 22.43
CA ASP A 317 5.73 10.27 21.61
C ASP A 317 5.32 10.55 20.15
N ILE A 318 4.31 11.41 19.92
CA ILE A 318 3.90 11.82 18.57
C ILE A 318 4.96 12.70 17.89
N GLU A 319 5.60 13.62 18.62
CA GLU A 319 6.66 14.49 18.07
C GLU A 319 7.82 13.72 17.44
N VAL A 320 8.14 12.55 18.00
CA VAL A 320 9.23 11.68 17.52
C VAL A 320 8.74 10.54 16.61
N PHE A 321 7.44 10.51 16.29
CA PHE A 321 6.86 9.49 15.43
C PHE A 321 7.40 9.64 14.01
N ARG A 322 8.15 8.63 13.54
CA ARG A 322 8.79 8.65 12.23
C ARG A 322 7.77 8.43 11.11
N GLN A 323 7.67 9.40 10.20
CA GLN A 323 6.84 9.34 9.00
C GLN A 323 7.72 9.43 7.74
N GLU A 324 8.89 8.80 7.79
CA GLU A 324 9.86 8.82 6.71
C GLU A 324 9.54 7.75 5.67
N SER A 325 9.68 8.12 4.41
CA SER A 325 9.81 7.20 3.29
C SER A 325 10.90 7.73 2.37
N ALA A 326 11.54 6.86 1.62
CA ALA A 326 12.45 7.23 0.54
C ALA A 326 11.90 6.69 -0.77
N SER A 327 10.88 7.37 -1.30
CA SER A 327 10.18 6.96 -2.53
C SER A 327 9.89 8.16 -3.41
N LEU A 328 10.12 8.02 -4.72
CA LEU A 328 9.78 9.00 -5.74
C LEU A 328 8.79 8.37 -6.72
N ARG A 329 7.71 9.07 -7.02
CA ARG A 329 6.69 8.63 -7.98
C ARG A 329 6.77 9.47 -9.25
N ILE A 330 6.81 8.84 -10.42
CA ILE A 330 6.87 9.50 -11.72
C ILE A 330 5.81 8.90 -12.64
N ASN A 331 5.01 9.76 -13.29
CA ASN A 331 4.14 9.36 -14.38
C ASN A 331 4.74 9.86 -15.69
N LEU A 332 4.82 8.97 -16.68
CA LEU A 332 5.33 9.26 -18.01
C LEU A 332 4.17 9.16 -19.01
N ALA A 333 3.98 10.21 -19.80
CA ALA A 333 3.16 10.19 -21.00
C ALA A 333 4.06 9.76 -22.17
N LEU A 334 3.76 8.62 -22.77
CA LEU A 334 4.57 7.99 -23.81
C LEU A 334 3.83 8.01 -25.15
N SER A 335 4.57 8.30 -26.22
CA SER A 335 4.07 8.23 -27.61
C SER A 335 4.11 6.80 -28.20
N GLY A 336 4.45 5.81 -27.39
CA GLY A 336 4.62 4.40 -27.76
C GLY A 336 5.15 3.58 -26.59
N LEU A 337 5.13 2.25 -26.72
CA LEU A 337 5.63 1.36 -25.67
C LEU A 337 7.17 1.40 -25.59
N PRO A 338 7.76 1.19 -24.38
CA PRO A 338 9.19 0.99 -24.24
C PRO A 338 9.67 -0.29 -24.96
N ASP A 339 10.72 -0.19 -25.77
CA ASP A 339 11.37 -1.36 -26.40
C ASP A 339 12.51 -1.85 -25.48
N PHE A 340 12.26 -2.91 -24.72
CA PHE A 340 13.23 -3.44 -23.75
C PHE A 340 14.33 -4.23 -24.46
N ALA A 341 15.60 -3.80 -24.30
CA ALA A 341 16.73 -4.43 -24.99
C ALA A 341 16.88 -5.94 -24.73
N CYS A 342 16.51 -6.41 -23.54
CA CYS A 342 16.56 -7.82 -23.15
C CYS A 342 15.38 -8.65 -23.68
N LEU A 343 14.28 -8.02 -24.07
CA LEU A 343 13.10 -8.65 -24.64
C LEU A 343 12.40 -7.68 -25.61
N PRO A 344 12.93 -7.49 -26.83
CA PRO A 344 12.48 -6.44 -27.73
C PRO A 344 11.04 -6.63 -28.23
N GLY A 345 10.36 -5.51 -28.49
CA GLY A 345 9.01 -5.47 -29.05
C GLY A 345 8.32 -4.13 -28.81
N THR A 346 7.63 -3.60 -29.82
CA THR A 346 6.93 -2.31 -29.75
C THR A 346 5.40 -2.45 -29.72
N GLU A 347 4.90 -3.67 -29.79
CA GLU A 347 3.47 -4.00 -29.68
C GLU A 347 3.16 -4.51 -28.27
N ILE A 348 1.90 -4.39 -27.83
CA ILE A 348 1.50 -4.89 -26.52
C ILE A 348 1.80 -6.40 -26.43
N ALA A 349 2.63 -6.74 -25.46
CA ALA A 349 3.08 -8.11 -25.18
C ALA A 349 3.03 -8.35 -23.68
N GLN A 350 3.29 -9.58 -23.25
CA GLN A 350 3.17 -9.97 -21.84
C GLN A 350 4.00 -9.08 -20.90
N HIS A 351 5.28 -8.84 -21.20
CA HIS A 351 6.16 -7.99 -20.39
C HIS A 351 5.70 -6.53 -20.27
N HIS A 352 4.94 -6.02 -21.25
CA HIS A 352 4.31 -4.69 -21.17
C HIS A 352 3.11 -4.65 -20.22
N ARG A 353 2.45 -5.79 -20.00
CA ARG A 353 1.30 -5.96 -19.09
C ARG A 353 1.69 -6.42 -17.69
N SER A 354 2.96 -6.80 -17.50
CA SER A 354 3.50 -7.24 -16.22
C SER A 354 3.75 -6.06 -15.26
N SER A 355 3.84 -6.36 -13.96
CA SER A 355 4.65 -5.53 -13.08
C SER A 355 6.11 -5.59 -13.51
N ILE A 356 6.81 -4.46 -13.50
CA ILE A 356 8.18 -4.35 -14.01
C ILE A 356 9.08 -3.91 -12.86
N MET A 357 9.97 -4.79 -12.40
CA MET A 357 10.88 -4.48 -11.30
C MET A 357 12.33 -4.49 -11.79
N ILE A 358 12.94 -3.32 -11.78
CA ILE A 358 14.33 -3.11 -12.18
C ILE A 358 15.19 -3.05 -10.91
N VAL A 359 15.97 -4.11 -10.72
CA VAL A 359 16.90 -4.27 -9.59
C VAL A 359 18.11 -5.09 -10.05
N GLU A 360 19.30 -4.52 -9.88
CA GLU A 360 20.54 -5.18 -10.31
C GLU A 360 20.96 -6.36 -9.42
N SER A 361 20.90 -6.19 -8.10
CA SER A 361 21.35 -7.23 -7.16
C SER A 361 20.74 -7.04 -5.76
N LYS A 362 20.87 -8.04 -4.90
CA LYS A 362 20.55 -7.89 -3.47
C LYS A 362 21.36 -6.76 -2.82
N ASP A 363 22.65 -6.70 -3.11
CA ASP A 363 23.55 -5.70 -2.52
C ASP A 363 23.24 -4.29 -3.05
N HIS A 364 22.71 -4.17 -4.27
CA HIS A 364 22.17 -2.92 -4.78
C HIS A 364 21.03 -2.38 -3.89
N VAL A 365 20.13 -3.23 -3.39
CA VAL A 365 19.05 -2.83 -2.45
C VAL A 365 19.62 -2.27 -1.14
N GLU A 366 20.59 -2.95 -0.55
CA GLU A 366 21.23 -2.49 0.69
C GLU A 366 22.01 -1.18 0.47
N ASN A 367 22.79 -1.08 -0.62
CA ASN A 367 23.53 0.12 -0.96
C ASN A 367 22.59 1.32 -1.22
N ALA A 368 21.46 1.08 -1.87
CA ALA A 368 20.42 2.09 -2.09
C ALA A 368 19.84 2.62 -0.77
N TYR A 369 19.51 1.72 0.18
CA TYR A 369 19.10 2.11 1.53
C TYR A 369 20.15 2.99 2.22
N GLN A 370 21.41 2.54 2.24
CA GLN A 370 22.50 3.27 2.88
C GLN A 370 22.73 4.64 2.22
N SER A 371 22.57 4.74 0.90
CA SER A 371 22.63 6.00 0.17
C SER A 371 21.52 6.96 0.61
N ALA A 372 20.28 6.49 0.63
CA ALA A 372 19.13 7.29 1.05
C ALA A 372 19.26 7.76 2.51
N ARG A 373 19.80 6.93 3.41
CA ARG A 373 20.08 7.34 4.81
C ARG A 373 21.09 8.47 4.93
N ARG A 374 21.92 8.69 3.90
CA ARG A 374 22.85 9.81 3.81
C ARG A 374 22.29 11.01 3.05
N GLY A 375 21.01 11.00 2.65
CA GLY A 375 20.41 12.05 1.83
C GLY A 375 20.83 12.01 0.36
N ILE A 376 21.34 10.88 -0.12
CA ILE A 376 21.81 10.71 -1.51
C ILE A 376 20.87 9.75 -2.25
N PRO A 377 20.19 10.19 -3.33
CA PRO A 377 19.35 9.32 -4.15
C PRO A 377 20.09 8.07 -4.64
N ALA A 378 19.41 6.93 -4.67
CA ALA A 378 19.97 5.69 -5.18
C ALA A 378 20.35 5.81 -6.67
N ALA A 379 21.57 5.34 -7.01
CA ALA A 379 22.11 5.30 -8.36
C ALA A 379 22.87 3.98 -8.59
N PRO A 380 22.45 3.10 -9.51
CA PRO A 380 21.22 3.21 -10.31
C PRO A 380 19.95 3.22 -9.43
N PRO A 381 18.81 3.72 -9.94
CA PRO A 381 17.55 3.67 -9.21
C PRO A 381 17.00 2.24 -9.14
N ILE A 382 16.32 1.90 -8.05
CA ILE A 382 15.46 0.71 -7.99
C ILE A 382 14.06 1.14 -8.41
N ILE A 383 13.51 0.54 -9.46
CA ILE A 383 12.28 1.00 -10.09
C ILE A 383 11.25 -0.13 -10.07
N ASP A 384 10.10 0.13 -9.47
CA ASP A 384 8.87 -0.64 -9.67
C ASP A 384 7.99 0.12 -10.66
N ALA A 385 7.62 -0.51 -11.76
CA ALA A 385 6.95 0.12 -12.88
C ALA A 385 5.77 -0.68 -13.43
N LEU A 386 4.82 0.05 -14.01
CA LEU A 386 3.65 -0.50 -14.70
C LEU A 386 3.32 0.35 -15.91
N ILE A 387 2.69 -0.26 -16.91
CA ILE A 387 2.12 0.46 -18.06
C ILE A 387 0.61 0.22 -18.04
N PRO A 388 -0.14 0.87 -17.13
CA PRO A 388 -1.56 0.53 -16.90
C PRO A 388 -2.44 0.73 -18.13
N SER A 389 -2.06 1.64 -19.03
CA SER A 389 -2.73 1.84 -20.33
C SER A 389 -2.73 0.63 -21.27
N THR A 390 -1.92 -0.40 -20.99
CA THR A 390 -1.96 -1.67 -21.73
C THR A 390 -3.13 -2.58 -21.33
N ILE A 391 -3.75 -2.27 -20.19
CA ILE A 391 -4.89 -3.00 -19.60
C ILE A 391 -6.15 -2.12 -19.61
N ASP A 392 -6.00 -0.81 -19.44
CA ASP A 392 -7.08 0.17 -19.41
C ASP A 392 -6.80 1.33 -20.39
N ASP A 393 -7.43 1.28 -21.56
CA ASP A 393 -7.26 2.28 -22.62
C ASP A 393 -7.88 3.65 -22.29
N THR A 394 -8.70 3.74 -21.22
CA THR A 394 -9.33 5.01 -20.80
C THR A 394 -8.35 6.00 -20.16
N LEU A 395 -7.12 5.55 -19.86
CA LEU A 395 -6.06 6.37 -19.27
C LEU A 395 -5.39 7.31 -20.29
N THR A 396 -5.67 7.12 -21.58
CA THR A 396 -5.13 7.93 -22.68
C THR A 396 -6.23 8.30 -23.68
N ASP A 397 -6.22 9.54 -24.17
CA ASP A 397 -7.22 9.99 -25.16
C ASP A 397 -6.88 9.56 -26.61
N GLU A 398 -5.61 9.24 -26.91
CA GLU A 398 -5.12 8.91 -28.25
C GLU A 398 -4.64 7.45 -28.36
N PRO A 399 -5.10 6.66 -29.35
CA PRO A 399 -4.61 5.31 -29.59
C PRO A 399 -3.10 5.27 -29.86
N GLY A 400 -2.42 4.25 -29.33
CA GLY A 400 -0.97 4.08 -29.49
C GLY A 400 -0.12 4.93 -28.54
N THR A 401 -0.74 5.76 -27.71
CA THR A 401 -0.07 6.44 -26.60
C THR A 401 -0.25 5.65 -25.30
N HIS A 402 0.67 5.82 -24.35
CA HIS A 402 0.69 5.02 -23.13
C HIS A 402 1.03 5.85 -21.90
N VAL A 403 0.44 5.48 -20.77
CA VAL A 403 0.87 5.90 -19.44
C VAL A 403 1.81 4.85 -18.88
N MET A 404 3.02 5.26 -18.45
CA MET A 404 3.91 4.45 -17.62
C MET A 404 4.07 5.08 -16.24
N SER A 405 3.86 4.25 -15.22
CA SER A 405 3.97 4.56 -13.80
C SER A 405 5.29 4.04 -13.27
N LEU A 406 6.13 4.88 -12.70
CA LEU A 406 7.35 4.50 -11.97
C LEU A 406 7.23 4.84 -10.48
N LEU A 407 7.55 3.89 -9.61
CA LEU A 407 7.87 4.09 -8.21
C LEU A 407 9.36 3.78 -8.03
N CYS A 408 10.16 4.82 -7.86
CA CYS A 408 11.58 4.69 -7.59
C CYS A 408 11.81 4.62 -6.07
N LYS A 409 12.53 3.60 -5.61
CA LYS A 409 12.84 3.38 -4.20
C LYS A 409 14.18 3.98 -3.80
N TYR A 410 14.30 4.26 -2.50
CA TYR A 410 15.46 4.88 -1.86
C TYR A 410 15.84 6.25 -2.46
N MET A 411 14.80 7.05 -2.69
CA MET A 411 14.89 8.46 -3.09
C MET A 411 14.52 9.32 -1.87
N PRO A 412 15.50 9.83 -1.10
CA PRO A 412 15.21 10.54 0.15
C PRO A 412 14.51 11.87 -0.10
N TYR A 413 13.64 12.26 0.84
CA TYR A 413 12.94 13.56 0.80
C TYR A 413 13.91 14.72 1.08
N ASP A 414 14.70 14.60 2.15
CA ASP A 414 15.75 15.54 2.49
C ASP A 414 17.06 15.10 1.83
N LEU A 415 17.55 15.94 0.91
CA LEU A 415 18.82 15.72 0.23
C LEU A 415 19.99 16.22 1.09
N ALA A 416 21.17 15.62 0.90
CA ALA A 416 22.38 15.99 1.63
C ALA A 416 22.91 17.40 1.29
N ASP A 417 22.53 17.91 0.12
CA ASP A 417 22.99 19.19 -0.46
C ASP A 417 21.94 20.31 -0.32
#